data_AF-A0A3S9ANK2-F1
#
_entry.id   AF-A0A3S9ANK2-F1
#
_cell.length_a   1.000
_cell.length_b   1.000
_cell.length_c   1.000
_cell.angle_alpha   90.00
_cell.angle_beta   90.00
_cell.angle_gamma   90.00
#
_symmetry.space_group_name_H-M   'P 1'
#
loop_
_entity.id
_entity.type
_entity.pdbx_description
1 polymer ?
#
loop_
_entity_poly.entity_id
_entity_poly.type
_entity_poly.pdbx_seq_one_letter_code
_entity_poly.pdbx_strand_id
1 'polypeptide(L)'
;MARLTKLGGSLPTLKSNQPTLAKQENYGQGRGGRPWRRIKREVHVRDNWTCCKCQRVSMTLECDHIVNKAQGGTDDMDNLQSLCKPCHDQKTLQESKQGMAR
;
A
#
# COMPACT_ATOMS: atom_id res chain seq x y z
N MET A 1 49.42 -17.33 -14.39
CA MET A 1 48.81 -15.99 -14.38
C MET A 1 47.89 -15.87 -15.60
N ALA A 2 46.62 -16.27 -15.50
CA ALA A 2 45.69 -16.19 -16.62
C ALA A 2 45.21 -14.74 -16.79
N ARG A 3 45.52 -14.12 -17.94
CA ARG A 3 45.19 -12.73 -18.24
C ARG A 3 43.76 -12.70 -18.81
N LEU A 4 42.83 -12.07 -18.09
CA LEU A 4 41.46 -11.83 -18.57
C LEU A 4 41.51 -11.02 -19.87
N THR A 5 40.91 -11.55 -20.92
CA THR A 5 40.74 -10.85 -22.20
C THR A 5 39.68 -9.75 -22.02
N LYS A 6 39.98 -8.53 -22.47
CA LYS A 6 39.03 -7.41 -22.44
C LYS A 6 37.84 -7.78 -23.34
N LEU A 7 36.66 -7.90 -22.73
CA LEU A 7 35.40 -8.02 -23.47
C LEU A 7 35.24 -6.77 -24.35
N GLY A 8 35.33 -6.97 -25.66
CA GLY A 8 35.10 -5.93 -26.65
C GLY A 8 33.63 -5.60 -26.77
N GLY A 9 33.35 -4.31 -26.99
CA GLY A 9 32.07 -3.83 -27.52
C GLY A 9 31.12 -3.30 -26.45
N SER A 10 30.86 -2.00 -26.52
CA SER A 10 29.71 -1.34 -25.91
C SER A 10 28.46 -2.20 -26.06
N LEU A 11 27.72 -2.40 -24.95
CA LEU A 11 26.37 -2.94 -25.02
C LEU A 11 25.57 -2.14 -26.06
N PRO A 12 24.77 -2.80 -26.92
CA PRO A 12 23.92 -2.08 -27.85
C PRO A 12 22.94 -1.22 -27.06
N THR A 13 22.88 0.07 -27.40
CA THR A 13 21.89 0.98 -26.83
C THR A 13 20.51 0.49 -27.24
N LEU A 14 19.61 0.29 -26.27
CA LEU A 14 18.22 -0.10 -26.55
C LEU A 14 17.61 0.93 -27.51
N LYS A 15 17.15 0.46 -28.68
CA LYS A 15 16.70 1.31 -29.79
C LYS A 15 15.33 1.96 -29.57
N SER A 16 14.54 1.50 -28.61
CA SER A 16 13.19 2.01 -28.37
C SER A 16 12.96 2.30 -26.90
N ASN A 17 12.46 3.51 -26.63
CA ASN A 17 11.91 3.91 -25.33
C ASN A 17 10.46 3.44 -25.17
N GLN A 18 10.05 2.43 -25.95
CA GLN A 18 8.66 2.02 -26.03
C GLN A 18 8.36 1.06 -24.87
N PRO A 19 7.35 1.38 -24.03
CA PRO A 19 6.99 0.50 -22.94
C PRO A 19 6.59 -0.86 -23.50
N THR A 20 7.25 -1.91 -23.00
CA THR A 20 6.98 -3.31 -23.37
C THR A 20 5.69 -3.84 -22.76
N LEU A 21 5.16 -3.14 -21.74
CA LEU A 21 3.90 -3.45 -21.09
C LEU A 21 2.83 -2.43 -21.47
N ALA A 22 1.62 -2.92 -21.72
CA ALA A 22 0.47 -2.07 -21.95
C ALA A 22 0.26 -1.13 -20.75
N LYS A 23 -0.03 0.15 -21.03
CA LYS A 23 -0.37 1.14 -20.01
C LYS A 23 -1.67 0.71 -19.33
N GLN A 24 -1.62 0.43 -18.03
CA GLN A 24 -2.82 0.13 -17.25
C GLN A 24 -3.59 1.43 -16.96
N GLU A 25 -4.86 1.48 -17.35
CA GLU A 25 -5.79 2.62 -17.16
C GLU A 25 -6.33 2.69 -15.71
N ASN A 26 -5.49 2.46 -14.70
CA ASN A 26 -5.90 2.40 -13.29
C ASN A 26 -5.94 3.78 -12.60
N TYR A 27 -5.86 4.87 -13.37
CA TYR A 27 -5.83 6.22 -12.81
C TYR A 27 -7.14 6.55 -12.08
N GLY A 28 -7.04 6.91 -10.80
CA GLY A 28 -8.21 7.22 -9.97
C GLY A 28 -8.91 6.01 -9.33
N GLN A 29 -8.53 4.78 -9.71
CA GLN A 29 -9.08 3.51 -9.15
C GLN A 29 -8.33 3.05 -7.88
N GLY A 30 -7.30 3.77 -7.46
CA GLY A 30 -6.42 3.42 -6.34
C GLY A 30 -6.62 4.28 -5.10
N ARG A 31 -5.99 3.84 -4.00
CA ARG A 31 -5.98 4.50 -2.68
C ARG A 31 -5.10 5.76 -2.59
N GLY A 32 -4.74 6.34 -3.74
CA GLY A 32 -4.00 7.61 -3.84
C GLY A 32 -4.84 8.78 -4.36
N GLY A 33 -6.05 8.50 -4.86
CA GLY A 33 -6.90 9.49 -5.51
C GLY A 33 -7.52 10.53 -4.57
N ARG A 34 -8.13 11.57 -5.15
CA ARG A 34 -8.96 12.53 -4.40
C ARG A 34 -10.10 11.87 -3.62
N PRO A 35 -10.84 10.87 -4.16
CA PRO A 35 -11.92 10.21 -3.43
C PRO A 35 -11.42 9.53 -2.14
N TRP A 36 -10.34 8.75 -2.24
CA TRP A 36 -9.77 8.07 -1.08
C TRP A 36 -9.29 9.05 0.00
N ARG A 37 -8.69 10.18 -0.37
CA ARG A 37 -8.28 11.21 0.58
C ARG A 37 -9.45 11.85 1.34
N ARG A 38 -10.66 11.88 0.76
CA ARG A 38 -11.87 12.35 1.46
C ARG A 38 -12.32 11.32 2.50
N ILE A 39 -12.47 10.07 2.08
CA ILE A 39 -12.81 8.94 2.97
C ILE A 39 -11.82 8.84 4.14
N LYS A 40 -10.50 8.85 3.86
CA LYS A 40 -9.46 8.80 4.90
C LYS A 40 -9.65 9.94 5.93
N ARG A 41 -9.97 11.15 5.49
CA ARG A 41 -10.23 12.28 6.39
C ARG A 41 -11.50 12.05 7.21
N GLU A 42 -12.59 11.61 6.57
CA GLU A 42 -13.87 11.35 7.25
C GLU A 42 -13.72 10.27 8.32
N VAL A 43 -12.97 9.21 8.06
CA VAL A 43 -12.64 8.16 9.04
C VAL A 43 -11.88 8.74 10.22
N HIS A 44 -10.83 9.53 9.98
CA HIS A 44 -10.07 10.15 11.06
C HIS A 44 -10.89 11.15 11.89
N VAL A 45 -11.78 11.90 11.26
CA VAL A 45 -12.69 12.82 11.96
C VAL A 45 -13.70 12.04 12.80
N ARG A 46 -14.31 10.98 12.26
CA ARG A 46 -15.22 10.09 12.99
C ARG A 46 -14.54 9.49 14.23
N ASP A 47 -13.29 9.06 14.07
CA ASP A 47 -12.50 8.44 15.13
C ASP A 47 -11.83 9.47 16.05
N ASN A 48 -12.17 10.76 15.94
CA ASN A 48 -11.59 11.86 16.73
C ASN A 48 -10.06 11.85 16.74
N TRP A 49 -9.43 11.54 15.60
CA TRP A 49 -7.98 11.40 15.46
C TRP A 49 -7.36 10.47 16.53
N THR A 50 -8.09 9.42 16.89
CA THR A 50 -7.71 8.46 17.92
C THR A 50 -7.57 7.07 17.31
N CYS A 51 -6.49 6.36 17.66
CA CYS A 51 -6.29 4.98 17.22
C CYS A 51 -7.37 4.07 17.82
N CYS A 52 -8.15 3.38 16.99
CA CYS A 52 -9.22 2.48 17.45
C CYS A 52 -8.71 1.30 18.30
N LYS A 53 -7.44 0.90 18.13
CA LYS A 53 -6.85 -0.24 18.84
C LYS A 53 -6.26 0.15 20.21
N CYS A 54 -5.44 1.20 20.26
CA CYS A 54 -4.69 1.57 21.48
C CYS A 54 -5.16 2.89 22.12
N GLN A 55 -6.20 3.53 21.57
CA GLN A 55 -6.79 4.77 22.08
C GLN A 55 -5.82 5.96 22.15
N ARG A 56 -4.68 5.88 21.46
CA ARG A 56 -3.73 6.98 21.36
C ARG A 56 -4.22 8.02 20.34
N VAL A 57 -4.33 9.27 20.79
CA VAL A 57 -4.56 10.42 19.92
C VAL A 57 -3.29 10.73 19.12
N SER A 58 -3.41 10.87 17.80
CA SER A 58 -2.28 11.21 16.93
C SER A 58 -2.76 11.87 15.64
N MET A 59 -1.96 12.81 15.12
CA MET A 59 -2.18 13.35 13.77
C MET A 59 -1.62 12.44 12.67
N THR A 60 -0.77 11.48 13.03
CA THR A 60 -0.14 10.52 12.12
C THR A 60 -0.85 9.17 12.21
N LEU A 61 -2.06 9.12 11.69
CA LEU A 61 -2.88 7.91 11.61
C LEU A 61 -2.96 7.40 10.16
N GLU A 62 -3.06 6.08 10.05
CA GLU A 62 -3.37 5.39 8.82
C GLU A 62 -4.82 4.92 8.84
N CYS A 63 -5.48 5.01 7.69
CA CYS A 63 -6.82 4.47 7.49
C CYS A 63 -6.67 3.06 6.95
N ASP A 64 -7.14 2.09 7.73
CA ASP A 64 -6.97 0.68 7.47
C ASP A 64 -8.31 -0.05 7.47
N HIS A 65 -8.38 -1.17 6.78
CA HIS A 65 -9.59 -1.99 6.70
C HIS A 65 -9.73 -2.84 7.97
N ILE A 66 -10.92 -3.03 8.53
CA ILE A 66 -11.14 -3.96 9.65
C ILE A 66 -10.99 -5.40 9.14
N VAL A 67 -11.75 -5.73 8.09
CA VAL A 67 -11.58 -6.94 7.28
C VAL A 67 -10.78 -6.55 6.05
N ASN A 68 -9.61 -7.17 5.84
CA ASN A 68 -8.77 -6.82 4.69
C ASN A 68 -9.40 -7.22 3.35
N LYS A 69 -8.95 -6.59 2.26
CA LYS A 69 -9.48 -6.89 0.91
C LYS A 69 -9.27 -8.34 0.48
N ALA A 70 -8.17 -8.97 0.90
CA ALA A 70 -7.89 -10.37 0.59
C ALA A 70 -8.91 -11.33 1.22
N GLN A 71 -9.56 -10.93 2.32
CA GLN A 71 -10.63 -11.65 2.98
C GLN A 71 -12.04 -11.15 2.58
N GLY A 72 -12.15 -10.29 1.57
CA GLY A 72 -13.43 -9.79 1.07
C GLY A 72 -13.90 -8.46 1.68
N GLY A 73 -13.02 -7.74 2.38
CA GLY A 73 -13.36 -6.43 2.93
C GLY A 73 -13.65 -5.36 1.89
N THR A 74 -14.63 -4.50 2.18
CA THR A 74 -15.05 -3.37 1.33
C THR A 74 -14.36 -2.07 1.74
N ASP A 75 -14.43 -1.03 0.89
CA ASP A 75 -13.96 0.32 1.21
C ASP A 75 -15.04 1.17 1.92
N ASP A 76 -16.05 0.51 2.52
CA ASP A 76 -17.14 1.17 3.22
C ASP A 76 -16.66 1.78 4.55
N MET A 77 -17.25 2.90 4.95
CA MET A 77 -16.88 3.61 6.18
C MET A 77 -16.90 2.70 7.42
N ASP A 78 -17.83 1.74 7.48
CA ASP A 78 -17.97 0.81 8.60
C ASP A 78 -16.84 -0.23 8.66
N ASN A 79 -16.22 -0.54 7.52
CA ASN A 79 -15.06 -1.43 7.45
C ASN A 79 -13.73 -0.67 7.52
N LEU A 80 -13.74 0.65 7.72
CA LEU A 80 -12.52 1.46 7.85
C LEU A 80 -12.31 1.89 9.30
N GLN A 81 -11.05 1.92 9.72
CA GLN A 81 -10.63 2.33 11.07
C GLN A 81 -9.34 3.16 11.03
N SER A 82 -9.21 4.08 11.98
CA SER A 82 -7.97 4.84 12.19
C SER A 82 -7.01 4.06 13.10
N LEU A 83 -5.81 3.77 12.59
CA LEU A 83 -4.76 3.09 13.34
C LEU A 83 -3.48 3.92 13.37
N CYS A 84 -2.81 3.94 14.52
CA CYS A 84 -1.45 4.47 14.58
C CYS A 84 -0.49 3.47 13.91
N LYS A 85 0.62 3.99 13.37
CA LYS A 85 1.65 3.19 12.68
C LYS A 85 2.00 1.86 13.37
N PRO A 86 2.32 1.80 14.69
CA PRO A 86 2.67 0.53 15.32
C PRO A 86 1.49 -0.47 15.35
N CYS A 87 0.26 0.00 15.57
CA CYS A 87 -0.91 -0.87 15.56
C CYS A 87 -1.23 -1.39 14.15
N HIS A 88 -1.05 -0.53 13.14
CA HIS A 88 -1.20 -0.87 11.73
C HIS A 88 -0.18 -1.93 11.30
N ASP A 89 1.09 -1.75 11.66
CA ASP A 89 2.18 -2.67 11.32
C ASP A 89 1.97 -4.05 11.98
N GLN A 90 1.51 -4.07 13.24
CA GLN A 90 1.12 -5.31 13.92
C GLN A 90 -0.02 -6.05 13.20
N LYS A 91 -1.05 -5.32 12.78
CA LYS A 91 -2.20 -5.90 12.05
C LYS A 91 -1.75 -6.47 10.71
N THR A 92 -0.98 -5.71 9.95
CA THR A 92 -0.40 -6.15 8.67
C THR A 92 0.40 -7.44 8.83
N LEU A 93 1.25 -7.53 9.86
CA LEU A 93 2.03 -8.73 10.15
C LEU A 93 1.14 -9.94 10.48
N GLN A 94 0.10 -9.73 11.28
CA GLN A 94 -0.85 -10.79 11.63
C GLN A 94 -1.61 -11.30 10.41
N GLU A 95 -2.09 -10.40 9.56
CA GLU A 95 -2.79 -10.74 8.32
C GLU A 95 -1.88 -11.47 7.33
N SER A 96 -0.62 -11.04 7.19
CA SER A 96 0.36 -11.73 6.36
C SER A 96 0.58 -13.17 6.82
N LYS A 97 0.70 -13.40 8.14
CA LYS A 97 0.81 -14.75 8.71
C LYS A 97 -0.44 -15.61 8.40
N GLN A 98 -1.63 -15.02 8.50
CA GLN A 98 -2.88 -15.72 8.18
C GLN A 98 -2.99 -16.08 6.69
N GLY A 99 -2.51 -15.20 5.80
CA GLY A 99 -2.47 -15.47 4.36
C GLY A 99 -1.49 -16.59 3.99
N MET A 100 -0.37 -16.71 4.69
CA MET A 100 0.61 -17.80 4.46
C MET A 100 0.16 -19.16 5.01
N ALA A 101 -0.74 -19.17 5.98
CA ALA A 101 -1.26 -20.40 6.59
C ALA A 101 -2.44 -21.02 5.80
N ARG A 102 -2.89 -20.36 4.72
CA ARG A 102 -3.92 -20.84 3.80
C ARG A 102 -3.28 -21.47 2.57
#